data_AF-A0A9E2LVR5-F1
#
_entry.id   AF-A0A9E2LVR5-F1
#
_cell.length_a   1.000
_cell.length_b   1.000
_cell.length_c   1.000
_cell.angle_alpha   90.00
_cell.angle_beta   90.00
_cell.angle_gamma   90.00
#
_symmetry.space_group_name_H-M   'P 1'
#
loop_
_entity.id
_entity.type
_entity.pdbx_description
1 polymer ?
#
loop_
_entity_poly.entity_id
_entity_poly.type
_entity_poly.pdbx_seq_one_letter_code
_entity_poly.pdbx_strand_id
1 'polypeptide(L)'
;MENPKIAQVNNFIRQFSEQLGIPLRPVDESGFTYIARGSATLGINVFPEQNVLIFLAFIMDLPEKKQLPLFSKLLELNLLKTKDGAFAVDFTEKKIYLRALRGLEGLDYP
;
A
#
# COMPACT_ATOMS: atom_id res chain seq x y z
N MET A 1 9.66 -6.05 22.82
CA MET A 1 9.13 -4.66 22.90
C MET A 1 8.52 -4.34 21.55
N GLU A 2 7.33 -3.74 21.53
CA GLU A 2 6.68 -3.31 20.28
C GLU A 2 7.53 -2.23 19.60
N ASN A 3 7.68 -2.29 18.27
CA ASN A 3 8.44 -1.29 17.52
C ASN A 3 7.69 0.06 17.56
N PRO A 4 8.32 1.17 17.98
CA PRO A 4 7.64 2.46 18.16
C PRO A 4 6.99 2.98 16.88
N LYS A 5 7.56 2.68 15.71
CA LYS A 5 6.97 3.07 14.41
C LYS A 5 5.70 2.27 14.10
N ILE A 6 5.68 0.98 14.44
CA ILE A 6 4.49 0.14 14.31
C ILE A 6 3.39 0.65 15.26
N ALA A 7 3.74 0.98 16.50
CA ALA A 7 2.79 1.55 17.45
C ALA A 7 2.19 2.88 16.95
N GLN A 8 3.01 3.76 16.34
CA GLN A 8 2.53 4.99 15.71
C GLN A 8 1.54 4.71 14.58
N VAL A 9 1.87 3.80 13.65
CA VAL A 9 0.97 3.43 12.55
C VAL A 9 -0.33 2.81 13.08
N ASN A 10 -0.25 1.97 14.11
CA ASN A 10 -1.42 1.37 14.76
C ASN A 10 -2.35 2.42 15.40
N ASN A 11 -1.79 3.49 15.95
CA ASN A 11 -2.59 4.62 16.44
C ASN A 11 -3.37 5.31 15.31
N PHE A 12 -2.74 5.54 14.16
CA PHE A 12 -3.41 6.13 13.00
C PHE A 12 -4.47 5.22 12.41
N ILE A 13 -4.21 3.91 12.31
CA ILE A 13 -5.20 2.93 11.86
C ILE A 13 -6.42 2.94 12.79
N ARG A 14 -6.22 3.00 14.10
CA ARG A 14 -7.32 3.09 15.07
C ARG A 14 -8.14 4.36 14.88
N GLN A 15 -7.49 5.52 14.79
CA GLN A 15 -8.18 6.80 14.55
C GLN A 15 -9.00 6.79 13.24
N PHE A 16 -8.41 6.26 12.16
CA PHE A 16 -9.09 6.11 10.88
C PHE A 16 -10.26 5.12 10.93
N SER A 17 -10.10 4.01 11.65
CA SER A 17 -11.15 3.01 11.89
C SER A 17 -12.35 3.63 12.60
N GLU A 18 -12.09 4.39 13.68
CA GLU A 18 -13.09 5.08 14.47
C GLU A 18 -13.82 6.15 13.65
N GLN A 19 -13.07 6.97 12.91
CA GLN A 19 -13.63 8.05 12.08
C GLN A 19 -14.54 7.53 10.95
N LEU A 20 -14.17 6.41 10.33
CA LEU A 20 -14.94 5.83 9.21
C LEU A 20 -15.98 4.79 9.66
N GLY A 21 -15.95 4.34 10.92
CA GLY A 21 -16.79 3.25 11.41
C GLY A 21 -16.51 1.92 10.71
N ILE A 22 -15.28 1.70 10.23
CA ILE A 22 -14.86 0.47 9.53
C ILE A 22 -13.85 -0.26 10.41
N PRO A 23 -14.08 -1.53 10.79
CA PRO A 23 -13.13 -2.27 11.60
C PRO A 23 -11.85 -2.55 10.80
N LEU A 24 -10.74 -2.03 11.30
CA LEU A 24 -9.40 -2.31 10.78
C LEU A 24 -8.59 -3.07 11.82
N ARG A 25 -7.87 -4.09 11.36
CA ARG A 25 -6.94 -4.81 12.22
C ARG A 25 -5.66 -3.99 12.37
N PRO A 26 -5.04 -3.97 13.56
CA PRO A 26 -3.71 -3.41 13.71
C PRO A 26 -2.70 -4.17 12.84
N VAL A 27 -1.59 -3.51 12.55
CA VAL A 27 -0.38 -4.10 11.97
C VAL A 27 0.15 -5.18 12.91
N ASP A 28 0.38 -6.37 12.37
CA ASP A 28 0.94 -7.50 13.10
C ASP A 28 2.46 -7.39 13.32
N GLU A 29 3.04 -8.39 13.96
CA GLU A 29 4.48 -8.44 14.26
C GLU A 29 5.37 -8.47 13.02
N SER A 30 4.82 -8.87 11.87
CA SER A 30 5.54 -8.89 10.58
C SER A 30 5.53 -7.52 9.88
N GLY A 31 4.80 -6.55 10.43
CA GLY A 31 4.64 -5.24 9.80
C GLY A 31 3.49 -5.20 8.79
N PHE A 32 2.52 -6.11 8.86
CA PHE A 32 1.43 -6.20 7.88
C PHE A 32 0.03 -6.08 8.49
N THR A 33 -0.88 -5.44 7.76
CA THR A 33 -2.34 -5.58 7.91
C THR A 33 -3.01 -5.35 6.57
N TYR A 34 -4.33 -5.53 6.49
CA TYR A 34 -5.09 -5.28 5.27
C TYR A 34 -6.51 -4.81 5.55
N ILE A 35 -7.10 -4.17 4.54
CA ILE A 35 -8.51 -3.80 4.50
C ILE A 35 -9.12 -4.20 3.16
N ALA A 36 -10.34 -4.73 3.22
CA ALA A 36 -11.17 -4.93 2.04
C ALA A 36 -12.15 -3.76 1.90
N ARG A 37 -12.21 -3.15 0.72
CA ARG A 37 -13.19 -2.11 0.38
C ARG A 37 -13.75 -2.37 -1.01
N GLY A 38 -15.02 -2.76 -1.08
CA GLY A 38 -15.62 -3.22 -2.33
C GLY A 38 -14.91 -4.47 -2.85
N SER A 39 -14.50 -4.46 -4.12
CA SER A 39 -13.75 -5.56 -4.75
C SER A 39 -12.23 -5.48 -4.55
N ALA A 40 -11.72 -4.43 -3.90
CA ALA A 40 -10.29 -4.23 -3.71
C ALA A 40 -9.86 -4.64 -2.29
N THR A 41 -8.74 -5.36 -2.22
CA THR A 41 -8.01 -5.60 -0.97
C THR A 41 -6.76 -4.75 -0.97
N LEU A 42 -6.60 -3.92 0.05
CA LEU A 42 -5.45 -3.04 0.25
C LEU A 42 -4.61 -3.58 1.40
N GLY A 43 -3.40 -4.04 1.10
CA GLY A 43 -2.38 -4.34 2.10
C GLY A 43 -1.70 -3.07 2.59
N ILE A 44 -1.40 -3.03 3.88
CA ILE A 44 -0.68 -1.96 4.57
C ILE A 44 0.58 -2.62 5.13
N ASN A 45 1.74 -2.25 4.58
CA ASN A 45 3.04 -2.80 4.94
C ASN A 45 3.89 -1.70 5.59
N VAL A 46 4.37 -1.97 6.80
CA VAL A 46 5.27 -1.11 7.54
C VAL A 46 6.64 -1.75 7.52
N PHE A 47 7.63 -0.99 7.07
CA PHE A 47 9.03 -1.39 7.04
C PHE A 47 9.81 -0.46 7.98
N PRO A 48 9.86 -0.75 9.30
CA PRO A 48 10.42 0.18 10.28
C PRO A 48 11.89 0.50 10.04
N GLU A 49 12.67 -0.50 9.64
CA GLU A 49 14.11 -0.38 9.36
C GLU A 49 14.38 0.52 8.16
N GLN A 50 13.55 0.44 7.12
CA GLN A 50 13.64 1.28 5.93
C GLN A 50 12.90 2.61 6.09
N ASN A 51 12.21 2.82 7.21
CA ASN A 51 11.42 4.01 7.51
C ASN A 51 10.27 4.28 6.52
N VAL A 52 9.62 3.23 6.03
CA VAL A 52 8.61 3.33 4.96
C VAL A 52 7.29 2.65 5.35
N LEU A 53 6.19 3.28 4.94
CA LEU A 53 4.83 2.72 4.87
C LEU A 53 4.44 2.53 3.41
N ILE A 54 3.98 1.34 3.04
CA ILE A 54 3.49 1.01 1.70
C ILE A 54 2.05 0.53 1.77
N PHE A 55 1.17 1.25 1.09
CA PHE A 55 -0.16 0.76 0.72
C PHE A 55 -0.04 0.01 -0.61
N LEU A 56 -0.53 -1.22 -0.68
CA LEU A 56 -0.37 -2.09 -1.84
C LEU A 56 -1.69 -2.77 -2.19
N ALA A 57 -2.22 -2.48 -3.37
CA ALA A 57 -3.42 -3.14 -3.89
C ALA A 57 -3.05 -4.00 -5.10
N PHE A 58 -3.44 -5.27 -5.07
CA PHE A 58 -3.33 -6.15 -6.22
C PHE A 58 -4.28 -5.69 -7.34
N ILE A 59 -3.77 -5.57 -8.56
CA ILE A 59 -4.55 -5.15 -9.74
C ILE A 59 -4.83 -6.34 -10.63
N MET A 60 -3.78 -7.06 -11.02
CA MET A 60 -3.88 -8.23 -11.90
C MET A 60 -2.57 -9.03 -11.89
N ASP A 61 -2.65 -10.27 -12.34
CA ASP A 61 -1.46 -11.02 -12.71
C ASP A 61 -0.78 -10.37 -13.92
N LEU A 62 0.55 -10.46 -13.97
CA LEU A 62 1.35 -9.96 -15.09
C LEU A 62 1.08 -10.81 -16.34
N PRO A 63 0.51 -10.24 -17.42
CA PRO A 63 0.24 -11.02 -18.62
C PRO A 63 1.52 -11.43 -19.34
N GLU A 64 1.53 -12.63 -19.92
CA GLU A 64 2.67 -13.13 -20.71
C GLU A 64 2.81 -12.45 -22.08
N LYS A 65 1.73 -11.84 -22.59
CA LYS A 65 1.65 -11.20 -23.90
C LYS A 65 1.24 -9.73 -23.78
N LYS A 66 1.57 -8.94 -24.81
CA LYS A 66 1.23 -7.49 -24.89
C LYS A 66 1.75 -6.66 -23.71
N GLN A 67 2.88 -7.06 -23.13
CA GLN A 67 3.51 -6.35 -22.01
C GLN A 67 3.92 -4.93 -22.37
N LEU A 68 4.51 -4.70 -23.55
CA LEU A 68 4.97 -3.37 -23.96
C LEU A 68 3.82 -2.33 -24.01
N PRO A 69 2.70 -2.56 -24.74
CA PRO A 69 1.56 -1.64 -24.69
C PRO A 69 1.00 -1.42 -23.29
N LEU A 70 0.95 -2.48 -22.46
CA LEU A 70 0.49 -2.37 -21.08
C LEU A 70 1.42 -1.48 -20.25
N PHE A 71 2.71 -1.75 -20.24
CA PHE A 71 3.70 -1.00 -19.46
C PHE A 71 3.77 0.46 -19.89
N SER A 72 3.71 0.74 -21.20
CA SER A 72 3.60 2.11 -21.70
C SER A 72 2.38 2.82 -21.13
N LYS A 73 1.21 2.13 -21.08
CA LYS A 73 0.01 2.72 -20.50
C LYS A 73 0.13 2.95 -18.99
N LEU A 74 0.70 2.00 -18.25
CA LEU A 74 0.90 2.14 -16.81
C LEU A 74 1.84 3.31 -16.48
N LEU A 75 2.92 3.48 -17.24
CA LEU A 75 3.84 4.60 -17.09
C LEU A 75 3.17 5.94 -17.43
N GLU A 76 2.37 6.00 -18.49
CA GLU A 76 1.58 7.19 -18.83
C GLU A 76 0.62 7.58 -17.69
N LEU A 77 -0.06 6.59 -17.08
CA LEU A 77 -0.95 6.81 -15.95
C LEU A 77 -0.18 7.31 -14.71
N ASN A 78 1.00 6.76 -14.45
CA ASN A 78 1.86 7.15 -13.34
C ASN A 78 2.35 8.61 -13.40
N LEU A 79 2.27 9.26 -14.57
CA LEU A 79 2.76 10.62 -14.71
C LEU A 79 1.97 11.62 -13.85
N LEU A 80 0.64 11.56 -13.89
CA LEU A 80 -0.24 12.47 -13.13
C LEU A 80 -1.56 11.84 -12.66
N LYS A 81 -2.01 10.73 -13.27
CA LYS A 81 -3.37 10.21 -13.02
C LYS A 81 -3.49 9.51 -11.68
N THR A 82 -2.41 8.90 -11.21
CA THR A 82 -2.38 8.13 -9.96
C THR A 82 -2.16 8.99 -8.72
N LYS A 83 -1.97 10.31 -8.86
CA LYS A 83 -1.63 11.25 -7.78
C LYS A 83 -0.40 10.75 -7.02
N ASP A 84 -0.57 10.36 -5.75
CA ASP A 84 0.51 9.86 -4.92
C ASP A 84 0.72 8.34 -5.00
N GLY A 85 -0.12 7.65 -5.76
CA GLY A 85 0.04 6.26 -6.10
C GLY A 85 0.88 6.08 -7.36
N ALA A 86 1.33 4.86 -7.61
CA ALA A 86 1.95 4.46 -8.86
C ALA A 86 1.72 2.97 -9.10
N PHE A 87 1.47 2.58 -10.34
CA PHE A 87 1.52 1.19 -10.75
C PHE A 87 2.95 0.65 -10.63
N ALA A 88 3.07 -0.57 -10.12
CA ALA A 88 4.32 -1.30 -9.96
C ALA A 88 4.16 -2.72 -10.50
N VAL A 89 5.24 -3.26 -11.07
CA VAL A 89 5.32 -4.62 -11.58
C VAL A 89 6.27 -5.40 -10.71
N ASP A 90 5.81 -6.52 -10.18
CA ASP A 90 6.63 -7.52 -9.52
C ASP A 90 6.85 -8.68 -10.50
N PHE A 91 8.07 -8.81 -11.03
CA PHE A 91 8.42 -9.87 -11.96
C PHE A 91 8.69 -11.21 -11.27
N THR A 92 9.00 -11.20 -9.98
CA THR A 92 9.23 -12.42 -9.18
C THR A 92 7.89 -13.12 -8.96
N GLU A 93 6.92 -12.37 -8.44
CA GLU A 93 5.57 -12.88 -8.17
C GLU A 93 4.66 -12.86 -9.41
N LYS A 94 5.12 -12.25 -10.51
CA LYS A 94 4.36 -12.02 -11.75
C LYS A 94 3.03 -11.30 -11.48
N LYS A 95 3.07 -10.20 -10.75
CA LYS A 95 1.88 -9.42 -10.36
C LYS A 95 2.04 -7.94 -10.67
N ILE A 96 0.92 -7.29 -10.92
CA ILE A 96 0.83 -5.84 -11.06
C ILE A 96 0.05 -5.30 -9.87
N TYR A 97 0.63 -4.28 -9.24
CA TYR A 97 0.06 -3.61 -8.09
C TYR A 97 -0.14 -2.12 -8.36
N LEU A 98 -1.08 -1.52 -7.65
CA LEU A 98 -1.08 -0.08 -7.40
C LEU A 98 -0.53 0.12 -5.99
N ARG A 99 0.55 0.90 -5.87
CA ARG A 99 1.17 1.21 -4.59
C ARG A 99 1.12 2.69 -4.27
N ALA A 100 1.02 3.04 -2.99
CA ALA A 100 1.38 4.37 -2.49
C ALA A 100 2.45 4.20 -1.41
N LEU A 101 3.56 4.92 -1.55
CA LEU A 101 4.71 4.85 -0.65
C LEU A 101 4.83 6.15 0.14
N ARG A 102 5.06 6.05 1.44
CA ARG A 102 5.27 7.19 2.34
C ARG A 102 6.43 6.93 3.29
N GLY A 103 7.18 7.97 3.60
CA GLY A 103 8.09 7.93 4.74
C GLY A 103 7.30 7.87 6.04
N LEU A 104 7.85 7.21 7.05
CA LEU A 104 7.33 7.23 8.42
C LEU A 104 7.81 8.48 9.19
N GLU A 105 8.87 9.13 8.70
CA GLU A 105 9.33 10.42 9.21
C GLU A 105 8.28 11.51 8.99
N GLY A 106 7.92 12.22 10.06
CA GLY A 106 6.92 13.29 10.01
C GLY A 106 5.52 12.81 9.61
N LEU A 107 5.25 11.51 9.69
CA LEU A 107 3.92 10.97 9.42
C LEU A 107 2.95 11.51 10.46
N ASP A 108 1.96 12.26 9.97
CA ASP A 108 0.92 12.90 10.76
C ASP A 108 -0.47 12.40 10.31
N TYR A 109 -1.41 12.42 11.24
CA TYR A 109 -2.81 12.08 10.99
C TYR A 109 -3.66 13.31 11.32
N PRO A 110 -4.00 14.13 10.32
CA PRO A 110 -4.74 15.38 10.51
C PRO A 110 -6.20 15.15 10.91
#